data_AF-A0AAW3DNA4-F1
#
_entry.id   AF-A0AAW3DNA4-F1
#
_cell.length_a   1.000
_cell.length_b   1.000
_cell.length_c   1.000
_cell.angle_alpha   90.00
_cell.angle_beta   90.00
_cell.angle_gamma   90.00
#
_symmetry.space_group_name_H-M   'P 1'
#
loop_
_entity.id
_entity.type
_entity.pdbx_description
1 polymer ?
#
loop_
_entity_poly.entity_id
_entity_poly.type
_entity_poly.pdbx_seq_one_letter_code
_entity_poly.pdbx_strand_id
1 'polypeptide(L)'
;MLARLGFQGDKERLLRACQNLYDLVYIYVSSTNTVFRLLNTHLGTNFPILSVKENFSVKENLQLLVSALKEMQARMEPKDKDVQESIRHNLYAKIAGP
;
A
#
# COMPACT_ATOMS: atom_id res chain seq x y z
N MET A 1 32.68 -7.86 -30.11
CA MET A 1 31.93 -8.24 -31.33
C MET A 1 30.42 -8.42 -31.11
N LEU A 2 29.87 -8.35 -29.89
CA LEU A 2 28.41 -8.45 -29.64
C LEU A 2 27.63 -7.11 -29.76
N ALA A 3 28.34 -5.97 -29.84
CA ALA A 3 27.74 -4.64 -29.92
C ALA A 3 26.97 -4.33 -31.22
N ARG A 4 27.22 -5.09 -32.31
CA ARG A 4 26.68 -4.79 -33.66
C ARG A 4 25.37 -5.50 -34.01
N LEU A 5 24.79 -6.25 -33.07
CA LEU A 5 23.58 -7.08 -33.30
C LEU A 5 22.32 -6.52 -32.61
N GLY A 6 22.31 -5.26 -32.16
CA GLY A 6 21.17 -4.66 -31.45
C GLY A 6 21.06 -5.00 -29.96
N PHE A 7 21.79 -6.02 -29.48
CA PHE A 7 21.78 -6.48 -28.08
C PHE A 7 22.24 -5.44 -27.04
N GLN A 8 23.01 -4.42 -27.43
CA GLN A 8 23.43 -3.35 -26.52
C GLN A 8 22.21 -2.51 -26.06
N GLY A 9 21.29 -2.24 -26.99
CA GLY A 9 20.02 -1.58 -26.68
C GLY A 9 19.08 -2.44 -25.84
N ASP A 10 19.03 -3.76 -26.11
CA ASP A 10 18.20 -4.67 -25.33
C ASP A 10 18.67 -4.84 -23.89
N LYS A 11 19.99 -4.93 -23.66
CA LYS A 11 20.55 -4.99 -22.31
C LYS A 11 20.28 -3.71 -21.52
N GLU A 12 20.47 -2.56 -22.11
CA GLU A 12 20.16 -1.27 -21.47
C GLU A 12 18.66 -1.10 -21.22
N ARG A 13 17.81 -1.55 -22.15
CA ARG A 13 16.36 -1.55 -21.98
C ARG A 13 15.95 -2.46 -20.82
N LEU A 14 16.55 -3.65 -20.71
CA LEU A 14 16.30 -4.57 -19.61
C LEU A 14 16.73 -3.95 -18.27
N LEU A 15 17.92 -3.36 -18.19
CA LEU A 15 18.37 -2.68 -16.97
C LEU A 15 17.43 -1.54 -16.55
N ARG A 16 17.02 -0.70 -17.50
CA ARG A 16 16.02 0.36 -17.25
C ARG A 16 14.69 -0.21 -16.78
N ALA A 17 14.22 -1.29 -17.39
CA ALA A 17 12.97 -1.94 -16.98
C ALA A 17 13.07 -2.49 -15.54
N CYS A 18 14.20 -3.08 -15.17
CA CYS A 18 14.44 -3.55 -13.80
C CYS A 18 14.50 -2.40 -12.78
N GLN A 19 15.17 -1.29 -13.12
CA GLN A 19 15.21 -0.09 -12.28
C GLN A 19 13.81 0.50 -12.11
N ASN A 20 13.07 0.69 -13.20
CA ASN A 20 11.70 1.19 -13.16
C ASN A 20 10.79 0.30 -12.31
N LEU A 21 10.94 -1.04 -12.43
CA LEU A 21 10.18 -1.99 -11.61
C LEU A 21 10.47 -1.79 -10.12
N TYR A 22 11.73 -1.59 -9.76
CA TYR A 22 12.15 -1.35 -8.39
C TYR A 22 11.62 -0.01 -7.85
N ASP A 23 11.70 1.05 -8.64
CA ASP A 23 11.16 2.37 -8.29
C ASP A 23 9.64 2.31 -8.06
N LEU A 24 8.91 1.54 -8.88
CA LEU A 24 7.48 1.32 -8.70
C LEU A 24 7.17 0.62 -7.36
N VAL A 25 7.99 -0.34 -6.94
CA VAL A 25 7.84 -0.99 -5.62
C VAL A 25 7.99 0.04 -4.50
N TYR A 26 8.97 0.94 -4.58
CA TYR A 26 9.12 2.03 -3.61
C TYR A 26 7.91 2.96 -3.58
N ILE A 27 7.39 3.35 -4.75
CA ILE A 27 6.21 4.21 -4.85
C ILE A 27 5.00 3.55 -4.19
N TYR A 28 4.78 2.25 -4.42
CA TYR A 28 3.69 1.53 -3.78
C TYR A 28 3.84 1.47 -2.26
N VAL A 29 5.02 1.10 -1.76
CA VAL A 29 5.28 1.06 -0.30
C VAL A 29 5.08 2.44 0.34
N SER A 30 5.59 3.49 -0.29
CA SER A 30 5.45 4.88 0.20
C SER A 30 4.00 5.34 0.21
N SER A 31 3.25 5.02 -0.84
CA SER A 31 1.82 5.36 -0.95
C SER A 31 1.01 4.61 0.11
N THR A 32 1.26 3.31 0.31
CA THR A 32 0.61 2.52 1.36
C THR A 32 0.92 3.06 2.76
N ASN A 33 2.16 3.45 3.03
CA ASN A 33 2.53 4.08 4.30
C ASN A 33 1.79 5.40 4.53
N THR A 34 1.54 6.17 3.48
CA THR A 34 0.75 7.41 3.57
C THR A 34 -0.68 7.10 3.96
N VAL A 35 -1.31 6.10 3.33
CA VAL A 35 -2.66 5.64 3.70
C VAL A 35 -2.68 5.15 5.15
N PHE A 36 -1.73 4.31 5.56
CA PHE A 36 -1.64 3.81 6.93
C PHE A 36 -1.52 4.93 7.96
N ARG A 37 -0.73 5.97 7.66
CA ARG A 37 -0.62 7.15 8.52
C ARG A 37 -1.96 7.84 8.70
N LEU A 38 -2.70 8.09 7.61
CA LEU A 38 -4.03 8.70 7.66
C LEU A 38 -5.01 7.87 8.49
N LEU A 39 -5.04 6.55 8.27
CA LEU A 39 -5.90 5.65 9.04
C LEU A 39 -5.52 5.66 10.52
N ASN A 40 -4.23 5.62 10.84
CA ASN A 40 -3.76 5.63 12.23
C ASN A 40 -4.13 6.94 12.93
N THR A 41 -3.98 8.08 12.25
CA THR A 41 -4.31 9.40 12.79
C THR A 41 -5.81 9.59 13.00
N HIS A 42 -6.65 9.15 12.06
CA HIS A 42 -8.07 9.52 12.06
C HIS A 42 -9.01 8.44 12.58
N LEU A 43 -8.59 7.17 12.54
CA LEU A 43 -9.45 6.03 12.92
C LEU A 43 -8.88 5.23 14.09
N GLY A 44 -7.83 5.75 14.75
CA GLY A 44 -7.19 5.09 15.90
C GLY A 44 -6.66 3.69 15.56
N THR A 45 -6.27 3.47 14.29
CA THR A 45 -5.60 2.22 13.90
C THR A 45 -4.12 2.26 14.26
N ASN A 46 -3.47 1.11 14.14
CA ASN A 46 -2.03 0.98 14.35
C ASN A 46 -1.46 0.04 13.28
N PHE A 47 -1.44 0.52 12.03
CA PHE A 47 -0.79 -0.18 10.92
C PHE A 47 0.72 0.11 10.92
N PRO A 48 1.56 -0.90 10.62
CA PRO A 48 3.00 -0.77 10.67
C PRO A 48 3.56 0.00 9.46
N ILE A 49 4.68 0.70 9.63
CA ILE A 49 5.40 1.31 8.51
C ILE A 49 6.12 0.21 7.73
N LEU A 50 5.84 0.13 6.43
CA LEU A 50 6.48 -0.79 5.50
C LEU A 50 7.78 -0.19 4.94
N SER A 51 8.75 -1.06 4.64
CA SER A 51 10.00 -0.67 3.98
C SER A 51 10.33 -1.69 2.88
N VAL A 52 10.83 -1.19 1.76
CA VAL A 52 11.42 -2.06 0.74
C VAL A 52 12.69 -2.67 1.32
N LYS A 53 12.82 -3.98 1.19
CA LYS A 53 13.98 -4.74 1.64
C LYS A 53 14.92 -4.95 0.46
N GLU A 54 16.13 -4.39 0.53
CA GLU A 54 17.14 -4.48 -0.54
C GLU A 54 17.62 -5.92 -0.75
N ASN A 55 17.62 -6.73 0.30
CA ASN A 55 17.98 -8.15 0.25
C ASN A 55 16.85 -9.04 -0.29
N PHE A 56 15.68 -8.48 -0.62
CA PHE A 56 14.53 -9.21 -1.16
C PHE A 56 14.42 -8.99 -2.66
N SER A 57 13.94 -10.01 -3.36
CA SER A 57 13.46 -9.86 -4.72
C SER A 57 12.26 -8.89 -4.78
N VAL A 58 11.97 -8.40 -5.98
CA VAL A 58 10.77 -7.57 -6.21
C VAL A 58 9.50 -8.32 -5.84
N LYS A 59 9.43 -9.62 -6.15
CA LYS A 59 8.28 -10.46 -5.81
C LYS A 59 8.06 -10.51 -4.28
N GLU A 60 9.11 -10.73 -3.51
CA GLU A 60 9.00 -10.82 -2.04
C GLU A 60 8.58 -9.48 -1.43
N ASN A 61 9.12 -8.36 -1.92
CA ASN A 61 8.67 -7.03 -1.50
C ASN A 61 7.18 -6.80 -1.83
N LEU A 62 6.72 -7.21 -3.01
CA LEU A 62 5.30 -7.13 -3.38
C LEU A 62 4.43 -8.05 -2.53
N GLN A 63 4.93 -9.22 -2.11
CA GLN A 63 4.19 -10.11 -1.20
C GLN A 63 4.03 -9.51 0.19
N LEU A 64 5.05 -8.81 0.72
CA LEU A 64 4.93 -8.05 1.95
C LEU A 64 3.84 -6.97 1.83
N LEU A 65 3.85 -6.22 0.73
CA LEU A 65 2.85 -5.20 0.45
C LEU A 65 1.44 -5.78 0.39
N VAL A 66 1.24 -6.86 -0.38
CA VAL A 66 -0.06 -7.53 -0.50
C VAL A 66 -0.55 -8.04 0.85
N SER A 67 0.35 -8.60 1.67
CA SER A 67 -0.01 -9.10 3.00
C SER A 67 -0.48 -7.96 3.91
N ALA A 68 0.23 -6.83 3.90
CA ALA A 68 -0.15 -5.65 4.67
C ALA A 68 -1.48 -5.05 4.20
N LEU A 69 -1.75 -5.02 2.89
CA LEU A 69 -3.03 -4.52 2.35
C LEU A 69 -4.21 -5.45 2.71
N LYS A 70 -4.00 -6.77 2.74
CA LYS A 70 -5.01 -7.72 3.22
C LYS A 70 -5.30 -7.55 4.70
N GLU A 71 -4.26 -7.35 5.53
CA GLU A 71 -4.45 -7.06 6.95
C GLU A 71 -5.21 -5.73 7.15
N MET A 72 -4.87 -4.71 6.35
CA MET A 72 -5.61 -3.44 6.34
C MET A 72 -7.09 -3.67 6.04
N GLN A 73 -7.42 -4.41 4.97
CA GLN A 73 -8.80 -4.72 4.62
C GLN A 73 -9.54 -5.39 5.78
N ALA A 74 -8.96 -6.47 6.35
CA ALA A 74 -9.58 -7.22 7.44
C ALA A 74 -9.81 -6.38 8.70
N ARG A 75 -8.90 -5.44 9.02
CA ARG A 75 -9.03 -4.55 10.18
C ARG A 75 -9.97 -3.38 9.94
N MET A 76 -10.12 -2.95 8.70
CA MET A 76 -10.97 -1.83 8.32
C MET A 76 -12.44 -2.24 8.17
N GLU A 77 -12.74 -3.47 7.74
CA GLU A 77 -14.13 -3.97 7.63
C GLU A 77 -14.98 -3.81 8.91
N PRO A 78 -14.51 -4.21 10.11
CA PRO A 78 -15.29 -3.99 11.32
C PRO A 78 -15.37 -2.51 11.72
N LYS A 79 -14.32 -1.73 11.45
CA LYS A 79 -14.31 -0.28 11.73
C LYS A 79 -15.28 0.49 10.83
N ASP A 80 -15.44 0.09 9.58
CA ASP A 80 -16.41 0.69 8.68
C ASP A 80 -17.85 0.50 9.19
N LYS A 81 -18.16 -0.71 9.69
CA LYS A 81 -19.46 -1.00 10.32
C LYS A 81 -19.69 -0.18 11.58
N ASP A 82 -18.68 -0.08 12.45
CA ASP A 82 -18.74 0.72 13.69
C ASP A 82 -18.91 2.22 13.42
N VAL A 83 -18.21 2.76 12.42
CA VAL A 83 -18.38 4.15 11.97
C VAL A 83 -19.78 4.36 11.38
N GLN A 84 -20.29 3.43 10.57
CA GLN A 84 -21.67 3.53 10.05
C GLN A 84 -22.72 3.48 11.17
N GLU A 85 -22.55 2.59 12.15
CA GLU A 85 -23.49 2.43 13.26
C GLU A 85 -23.45 3.64 14.20
N SER A 86 -22.26 4.14 14.55
CA SER A 86 -22.12 5.36 15.37
C SER A 86 -22.69 6.60 14.67
N ILE A 87 -22.52 6.76 13.35
CA ILE A 87 -23.17 7.82 12.58
C ILE A 87 -24.69 7.67 12.61
N ARG A 88 -25.22 6.46 12.37
CA ARG A 88 -26.67 6.20 12.46
C ARG A 88 -27.21 6.56 13.82
N HIS A 89 -26.57 6.14 14.91
CA HIS A 89 -26.98 6.49 16.27
C HIS A 89 -26.94 7.99 16.53
N ASN A 90 -25.91 8.70 16.06
CA ASN A 90 -25.83 10.15 16.21
C ASN A 90 -26.96 10.86 15.45
N LEU A 91 -27.26 10.41 14.23
CA LEU A 91 -28.37 10.91 13.44
C LEU A 91 -29.72 10.62 14.12
N TYR A 92 -29.93 9.41 14.63
CA TYR A 92 -31.12 9.06 15.40
C TYR A 92 -31.26 9.92 16.66
N ALA A 93 -30.20 10.13 17.43
CA ALA A 93 -30.21 11.00 18.60
C ALA A 93 -30.55 12.46 18.25
N LYS A 94 -30.05 12.96 17.11
CA LYS A 94 -30.41 14.30 16.61
C LYS A 94 -31.87 14.43 16.19
N ILE A 95 -32.49 13.37 15.68
CA ILE A 95 -33.90 13.36 15.24
C ILE A 95 -34.85 13.11 16.43
N ALA A 96 -34.45 12.27 17.37
CA ALA A 96 -35.24 11.96 18.57
C ALA A 96 -35.33 13.14 19.54
N GLY A 97 -34.39 14.10 19.46
CA GLY A 97 -34.35 15.30 20.31
C GLY A 97 -34.03 15.00 21.78
N PRO A 98 -33.66 16.02 22.58
CA PRO A 98 -33.74 15.92 24.03
C PRO A 98 -35.18 15.80 24.53
#